data_AF-A0A532USR0-F1
#
_entry.id   AF-A0A532USR0-F1
#
_cell.length_a   1.000
_cell.length_b   1.000
_cell.length_c   1.000
_cell.angle_alpha   90.00
_cell.angle_beta   90.00
_cell.angle_gamma   90.00
#
_symmetry.space_group_name_H-M   'P 1'
#
loop_
_entity.id
_entity.type
_entity.pdbx_description
1 polymer ?
#
loop_
_entity_poly.entity_id
_entity_poly.type
_entity_poly.pdbx_seq_one_letter_code
_entity_poly.pdbx_strand_id
1 'polypeptide(L)'
;MENNINLTKLIEEFKEIKKEHRRLIIQKSALVVPGSSVIRVFEKETKDDIVSVLQKIPMDKLRNLDNETGFKSWFEEQLDKITRALKKRNRKNTRVNPGIKWGHAAKILNLSLRDLVVDLRIFDTKTTKRLIPWLYCPIDGIIMRKIQGLGYSLPYKGIKNIDKKFFYNIQNLLGEAAKQANFHRVYFDYNWIQQREK
;
A
#
# COMPACT_ATOMS: atom_id res chain seq x y z
N MET A 1 -39.22 -11.61 -29.37
CA MET A 1 -37.96 -11.05 -29.92
C MET A 1 -37.42 -9.88 -29.06
N GLU A 2 -37.71 -9.81 -27.76
CA GLU A 2 -37.28 -8.70 -26.88
C GLU A 2 -35.96 -8.95 -26.12
N ASN A 3 -35.40 -10.17 -26.14
CA ASN A 3 -34.17 -10.50 -25.39
C ASN A 3 -32.85 -10.06 -26.06
N ASN A 4 -32.85 -9.69 -27.34
CA ASN A 4 -31.60 -9.38 -28.06
C ASN A 4 -31.10 -7.94 -27.86
N ILE A 5 -31.99 -6.99 -27.56
CA ILE A 5 -31.62 -5.58 -27.34
C ILE A 5 -30.86 -5.40 -26.01
N ASN A 6 -31.02 -6.35 -25.06
CA ASN A 6 -30.35 -6.30 -23.77
C ASN A 6 -28.90 -6.84 -23.83
N LEU A 7 -28.65 -7.90 -24.59
CA LEU A 7 -27.31 -8.50 -24.68
C LEU A 7 -26.31 -7.58 -25.39
N THR A 8 -26.69 -6.92 -26.48
CA THR A 8 -25.79 -6.00 -27.21
C THR A 8 -25.37 -4.82 -26.34
N LYS A 9 -26.30 -4.20 -25.60
CA LYS A 9 -25.99 -3.12 -24.67
C LYS A 9 -25.06 -3.58 -23.55
N LEU A 10 -25.29 -4.78 -23.01
CA LEU A 10 -24.43 -5.37 -21.97
C LEU A 10 -23.02 -5.64 -22.50
N ILE A 11 -22.89 -6.13 -23.74
CA ILE A 11 -21.58 -6.35 -24.38
C ILE A 11 -20.82 -5.03 -24.55
N GLU A 12 -21.48 -3.98 -25.00
CA GLU A 12 -20.84 -2.66 -25.13
C GLU A 12 -20.40 -2.10 -23.76
N GLU A 13 -21.23 -2.24 -22.72
CA GLU A 13 -20.85 -1.86 -21.36
C GLU A 13 -19.60 -2.62 -20.90
N PHE A 14 -19.52 -3.93 -21.12
CA PHE A 14 -18.32 -4.71 -20.80
C PHE A 14 -17.09 -4.31 -21.62
N LYS A 15 -17.25 -3.87 -22.88
CA LYS A 15 -16.13 -3.35 -23.68
C LYS A 15 -15.62 -2.04 -23.10
N GLU A 16 -16.49 -1.13 -22.70
CA GLU A 16 -16.10 0.12 -22.03
C GLU A 16 -15.44 -0.14 -20.68
N ILE A 17 -16.02 -1.01 -19.84
CA ILE A 17 -15.41 -1.45 -18.59
C ILE A 17 -14.03 -2.06 -18.85
N LYS A 18 -13.87 -2.90 -19.88
CA LYS A 18 -12.58 -3.51 -20.23
C LYS A 18 -11.52 -2.48 -20.61
N LYS A 19 -11.89 -1.42 -21.35
CA LYS A 19 -10.99 -0.30 -21.69
C LYS A 19 -10.52 0.44 -20.44
N GLU A 20 -11.43 0.64 -19.49
CA GLU A 20 -11.19 1.42 -18.27
C GLU A 20 -10.80 0.57 -17.04
N HIS A 21 -10.76 -0.76 -17.18
CA HIS A 21 -10.74 -1.70 -16.05
C HIS A 21 -9.59 -1.42 -15.11
N ARG A 22 -8.41 -1.15 -15.66
CA ARG A 22 -7.21 -0.83 -14.89
C ARG A 22 -7.36 0.45 -14.07
N ARG A 23 -7.96 1.50 -14.66
CA ARG A 23 -8.23 2.75 -13.96
C ARG A 23 -9.26 2.53 -12.85
N LEU A 24 -10.32 1.76 -13.11
CA LEU A 24 -11.36 1.44 -12.13
C LEU A 24 -10.80 0.64 -10.94
N ILE A 25 -9.88 -0.31 -11.18
CA ILE A 25 -9.16 -1.04 -10.12
C ILE A 25 -8.37 -0.07 -9.23
N ILE A 26 -7.61 0.85 -9.83
CA ILE A 26 -6.83 1.87 -9.08
C ILE A 26 -7.77 2.74 -8.24
N GLN A 27 -8.88 3.20 -8.81
CA GLN A 27 -9.86 4.01 -8.09
C GLN A 27 -10.49 3.26 -6.93
N LYS A 28 -10.88 1.99 -7.13
CA LYS A 28 -11.44 1.13 -6.09
C LYS A 28 -10.45 0.96 -4.94
N SER A 29 -9.21 0.59 -5.24
CA SER A 29 -8.15 0.44 -4.25
C SER A 29 -7.91 1.73 -3.46
N ALA A 30 -7.80 2.87 -4.16
CA ALA A 30 -7.61 4.18 -3.56
C ALA A 30 -8.72 4.58 -2.59
N LEU A 31 -9.96 4.13 -2.80
CA LEU A 31 -11.10 4.38 -1.91
C LEU A 31 -11.12 3.48 -0.67
N VAL A 32 -10.65 2.23 -0.82
CA VAL A 32 -10.69 1.18 0.21
C VAL A 32 -9.52 1.30 1.19
N VAL A 33 -8.30 1.51 0.68
CA VAL A 33 -7.07 1.54 1.48
C VAL A 33 -7.11 2.57 2.62
N PRO A 34 -7.52 3.84 2.41
CA PRO A 34 -7.72 4.80 3.50
C PRO A 34 -9.06 4.56 4.22
N GLY A 35 -9.30 3.31 4.63
CA GLY A 35 -10.45 2.92 5.45
C GLY A 35 -10.37 3.46 6.88
N SER A 36 -11.42 3.27 7.66
CA SER A 36 -11.58 3.83 9.02
C SER A 36 -10.37 3.55 9.94
N SER A 37 -9.78 2.36 9.84
CA SER A 37 -8.60 1.97 10.63
C SER A 37 -7.33 2.77 10.31
N VAL A 38 -7.20 3.25 9.06
CA VAL A 38 -6.07 4.03 8.58
C VAL A 38 -6.30 5.52 8.84
N ILE A 39 -7.51 6.02 8.58
CA ILE A 39 -7.77 7.47 8.60
C ILE A 39 -8.10 8.06 9.96
N ARG A 40 -8.49 7.26 10.96
CA ARG A 40 -8.97 7.72 12.28
C ARG A 40 -8.04 8.65 13.07
N VAL A 41 -6.77 8.72 12.69
CA VAL A 41 -5.75 9.55 13.35
C VAL A 41 -5.56 10.91 12.70
N PHE A 42 -6.08 11.11 11.48
CA PHE A 42 -5.93 12.35 10.72
C PHE A 42 -7.13 13.27 10.87
N GLU A 43 -6.92 14.54 10.51
CA GLU A 43 -7.97 15.55 10.42
C GLU A 43 -9.02 15.20 9.35
N LYS A 44 -10.23 15.77 9.50
CA LYS A 44 -11.31 15.69 8.50
C LYS A 44 -10.80 16.06 7.09
N GLU A 45 -11.39 15.45 6.06
CA GLU A 45 -11.04 15.64 4.63
C GLU A 45 -9.63 15.15 4.23
N THR A 46 -8.79 14.68 5.16
CA THR A 46 -7.50 14.07 4.81
C THR A 46 -7.67 12.84 3.91
N LYS A 47 -8.79 12.10 4.06
CA LYS A 47 -9.10 10.95 3.21
C LYS A 47 -9.17 11.35 1.73
N ASP A 48 -9.88 12.42 1.40
CA ASP A 48 -10.08 12.84 0.01
C ASP A 48 -8.77 13.31 -0.62
N ASP A 49 -7.93 14.00 0.17
CA ASP A 49 -6.58 14.39 -0.25
C ASP A 49 -5.71 13.14 -0.55
N ILE A 50 -5.79 12.09 0.27
CA ILE A 50 -5.08 10.81 0.03
C ILE A 50 -5.62 10.12 -1.23
N VAL A 51 -6.94 9.97 -1.35
CA VAL A 51 -7.60 9.30 -2.49
C VAL A 51 -7.16 9.96 -3.81
N SER A 52 -7.18 11.29 -3.87
CA SER A 52 -6.75 12.06 -5.05
C SER A 52 -5.30 11.76 -5.46
N VAL A 53 -4.41 11.52 -4.50
CA VAL A 53 -3.02 11.15 -4.78
C VAL A 53 -2.91 9.69 -5.22
N LEU A 54 -3.57 8.76 -4.52
CA LEU A 54 -3.50 7.33 -4.83
C LEU A 54 -4.03 7.01 -6.23
N GLN A 55 -5.10 7.69 -6.65
CA GLN A 55 -5.67 7.55 -8.00
C GLN A 55 -4.72 7.97 -9.13
N LYS A 56 -3.70 8.78 -8.81
CA LYS A 56 -2.73 9.33 -9.77
C LYS A 56 -1.37 8.64 -9.69
N ILE A 57 -1.26 7.53 -8.96
CA ILE A 57 -0.01 6.76 -8.91
C ILE A 57 0.29 6.22 -10.32
N PRO A 58 1.48 6.50 -10.87
CA PRO A 58 1.82 6.11 -12.24
C PRO A 58 2.17 4.62 -12.31
N MET A 59 1.17 3.74 -12.33
CA MET A 59 1.36 2.29 -12.34
C MET A 59 2.10 1.78 -13.57
N ASP A 60 2.10 2.51 -14.69
CA ASP A 60 2.93 2.19 -15.86
C ASP A 60 4.41 2.39 -15.61
N LYS A 61 4.80 3.41 -14.82
CA LYS A 61 6.19 3.57 -14.41
C LYS A 61 6.62 2.40 -13.54
N LEU A 62 5.79 1.99 -12.57
CA LEU A 62 6.06 0.83 -11.72
C LEU A 62 6.22 -0.46 -12.56
N ARG A 63 5.36 -0.66 -13.57
CA ARG A 63 5.44 -1.79 -14.50
C ARG A 63 6.80 -1.87 -15.18
N ASN A 64 7.39 -0.73 -15.55
CA ASN A 64 8.60 -0.66 -16.36
C ASN A 64 9.89 -0.51 -15.54
N LEU A 65 9.85 -0.67 -14.22
CA LEU A 65 11.07 -0.67 -13.41
C LEU A 65 11.82 -1.99 -13.57
N ASP A 66 13.14 -1.95 -13.73
CA ASP A 66 13.93 -3.15 -14.00
C ASP A 66 14.66 -3.71 -12.77
N ASN A 67 14.72 -2.95 -11.67
CA ASN A 67 15.47 -3.35 -10.47
C ASN A 67 14.92 -2.72 -9.18
N GLU A 68 15.35 -3.29 -8.03
CA GLU A 68 14.93 -2.84 -6.69
C GLU A 68 15.37 -1.41 -6.37
N THR A 69 16.52 -0.96 -6.89
CA THR A 69 16.99 0.43 -6.71
C THR A 69 16.03 1.42 -7.37
N GLY A 70 15.59 1.12 -8.60
CA GLY A 70 14.57 1.89 -9.32
C GLY A 70 13.24 1.89 -8.58
N PHE A 71 12.83 0.74 -8.02
CA PHE A 71 11.65 0.65 -7.15
C PHE A 71 11.77 1.55 -5.92
N LYS A 72 12.90 1.52 -5.21
CA LYS A 72 13.13 2.36 -4.03
C LYS A 72 13.00 3.84 -4.37
N SER A 73 13.63 4.31 -5.44
CA SER A 73 13.54 5.70 -5.89
C SER A 73 12.11 6.10 -6.26
N TRP A 74 11.41 5.25 -7.02
CA TRP A 74 10.01 5.46 -7.38
C TRP A 74 9.10 5.51 -6.14
N PHE A 75 9.34 4.61 -5.18
CA PHE A 75 8.60 4.53 -3.92
C PHE A 75 8.77 5.80 -3.11
N GLU A 76 10.00 6.29 -2.93
CA GLU A 76 10.27 7.53 -2.20
C GLU A 76 9.59 8.75 -2.85
N GLU A 77 9.55 8.81 -4.18
CA GLU A 77 8.84 9.86 -4.92
C GLU A 77 7.32 9.83 -4.65
N GLN A 78 6.69 8.64 -4.71
CA GLN A 78 5.26 8.52 -4.42
C GLN A 78 4.96 8.78 -2.94
N LEU A 79 5.87 8.37 -2.05
CA LEU A 79 5.81 8.61 -0.62
C LEU A 79 5.81 10.11 -0.31
N ASP A 80 6.59 10.90 -1.02
CA ASP A 80 6.60 12.36 -0.88
C ASP A 80 5.28 13.01 -1.30
N LYS A 81 4.63 12.50 -2.35
CA LYS A 81 3.30 12.98 -2.76
C LYS A 81 2.25 12.72 -1.69
N ILE A 82 2.21 11.51 -1.14
CA ILE A 82 1.28 11.15 -0.05
C ILE A 82 1.61 11.97 1.21
N THR A 83 2.89 12.14 1.54
CA THR A 83 3.34 12.95 2.68
C THR A 83 2.84 14.39 2.58
N ARG A 84 2.93 15.01 1.39
CA ARG A 84 2.41 16.37 1.16
C ARG A 84 0.89 16.43 1.37
N ALA A 85 0.14 15.46 0.85
CA ALA A 85 -1.31 15.37 1.06
C ALA A 85 -1.67 15.24 2.55
N LEU A 86 -0.99 14.36 3.28
CA LEU A 86 -1.19 14.23 4.73
C LEU A 86 -0.85 15.53 5.47
N LYS A 87 0.31 16.13 5.16
CA LYS A 87 0.75 17.36 5.83
C LYS A 87 -0.19 18.53 5.59
N LYS A 88 -0.88 18.62 4.44
CA LYS A 88 -1.79 19.75 4.12
C LYS A 88 -2.70 20.13 5.28
N ARG A 89 -3.24 19.14 6.01
CA ARG A 89 -4.15 19.35 7.14
C ARG A 89 -3.58 18.94 8.50
N ASN A 90 -2.52 18.14 8.52
CA ASN A 90 -2.05 17.51 9.75
C ASN A 90 -0.73 18.10 10.31
N ARG A 91 -0.30 19.30 9.88
CA ARG A 91 0.95 19.93 10.38
C ARG A 91 1.01 20.04 11.91
N LYS A 92 -0.12 20.36 12.55
CA LYS A 92 -0.22 20.53 14.01
C LYS A 92 -0.74 19.29 14.75
N ASN A 93 -1.08 18.22 14.02
CA ASN A 93 -1.67 17.03 14.62
C ASN A 93 -0.58 16.16 15.28
N THR A 94 -0.50 16.18 16.60
CA THR A 94 0.51 15.47 17.40
C THR A 94 0.33 13.94 17.40
N ARG A 95 -0.82 13.43 16.94
CA ARG A 95 -1.07 11.98 16.84
C ARG A 95 -0.30 11.35 15.69
N VAL A 96 0.03 12.13 14.65
CA VAL A 96 0.69 11.65 13.43
C VAL A 96 2.10 12.19 13.23
N ASN A 97 2.45 13.29 13.91
CA ASN A 97 3.82 13.79 13.93
C ASN A 97 4.67 13.07 15.00
N PRO A 98 5.97 12.85 14.75
CA PRO A 98 6.73 13.21 13.54
C PRO A 98 6.58 12.24 12.35
N GLY A 99 5.98 11.07 12.56
CA GLY A 99 5.97 9.94 11.61
C GLY A 99 5.06 10.05 10.40
N ILE A 100 4.70 11.26 9.95
CA ILE A 100 3.81 11.45 8.78
C ILE A 100 4.38 10.74 7.54
N LYS A 101 5.67 10.91 7.24
CA LYS A 101 6.28 10.32 6.03
C LYS A 101 6.53 8.82 6.20
N TRP A 102 7.42 8.44 7.11
CA TRP A 102 7.94 7.07 7.15
C TRP A 102 7.09 6.09 7.96
N GLY A 103 6.17 6.58 8.80
CA GLY A 103 5.16 5.76 9.44
C GLY A 103 3.88 5.73 8.62
N HIS A 104 3.15 6.84 8.63
CA HIS A 104 1.79 6.93 8.12
C HIS A 104 1.70 6.85 6.60
N ALA A 105 2.42 7.69 5.86
CA ALA A 105 2.40 7.68 4.39
C ALA A 105 2.95 6.36 3.84
N ALA A 106 4.02 5.83 4.45
CA ALA A 106 4.61 4.55 4.03
C ALA A 106 3.63 3.39 4.22
N LYS A 107 2.89 3.36 5.33
CA LYS A 107 1.81 2.39 5.53
C LYS A 107 0.75 2.48 4.43
N ILE A 108 0.25 3.69 4.15
CA ILE A 108 -0.78 3.92 3.12
C ILE A 108 -0.29 3.45 1.74
N LEU A 109 0.94 3.81 1.37
CA LEU A 109 1.52 3.41 0.10
C LEU A 109 1.70 1.89 0.03
N ASN A 110 2.28 1.26 1.05
CA ASN A 110 2.49 -0.19 1.08
C ASN A 110 1.17 -0.97 0.99
N LEU A 111 0.13 -0.53 1.71
CA LEU A 111 -1.21 -1.13 1.61
C LEU A 111 -1.77 -1.01 0.19
N SER A 112 -1.63 0.15 -0.44
CA SER A 112 -2.11 0.38 -1.82
C SER A 112 -1.35 -0.49 -2.83
N LEU A 113 -0.02 -0.60 -2.70
CA LEU A 113 0.78 -1.41 -3.61
C LEU A 113 0.49 -2.90 -3.44
N ARG A 114 0.34 -3.38 -2.21
CA ARG A 114 -0.08 -4.76 -1.98
C ARG A 114 -1.43 -5.03 -2.61
N ASP A 115 -2.42 -4.19 -2.32
CA ASP A 115 -3.78 -4.38 -2.85
C ASP A 115 -3.77 -4.40 -4.38
N LEU A 116 -3.06 -3.48 -5.04
CA LEU A 116 -3.01 -3.41 -6.50
C LEU A 116 -2.20 -4.54 -7.15
N VAL A 117 -1.03 -4.87 -6.61
CA VAL A 117 -0.09 -5.81 -7.25
C VAL A 117 -0.39 -7.25 -6.86
N VAL A 118 -0.71 -7.51 -5.59
CA VAL A 118 -0.87 -8.85 -5.03
C VAL A 118 -2.33 -9.28 -5.08
N ASP A 119 -3.21 -8.48 -4.49
CA ASP A 119 -4.59 -8.90 -4.22
C ASP A 119 -5.49 -8.74 -5.47
N LEU A 120 -5.41 -7.59 -6.14
CA LEU A 120 -6.18 -7.26 -7.35
C LEU A 120 -5.47 -7.61 -8.66
N ARG A 121 -4.18 -8.02 -8.60
CA ARG A 121 -3.35 -8.43 -9.74
C ARG A 121 -3.52 -7.54 -10.96
N ILE A 122 -3.31 -6.23 -10.77
CA ILE A 122 -3.46 -5.24 -11.84
C ILE A 122 -2.51 -5.46 -13.03
N PHE A 123 -1.45 -6.25 -12.84
CA PHE A 123 -0.47 -6.59 -13.86
C PHE A 123 -0.55 -8.07 -14.27
N ASP A 124 0.06 -8.38 -15.41
CA ASP A 124 0.28 -9.77 -15.82
C ASP A 124 1.12 -10.55 -14.79
N THR A 125 1.03 -11.88 -14.84
CA THR A 125 1.70 -12.79 -13.89
C THR A 125 3.22 -12.60 -13.87
N LYS A 126 3.84 -12.33 -15.02
CA LYS A 126 5.29 -12.12 -15.14
C LYS A 126 5.72 -10.86 -14.40
N THR A 127 5.03 -9.76 -14.64
CA THR A 127 5.26 -8.47 -13.99
C THR A 127 5.01 -8.59 -12.50
N THR A 128 3.91 -9.22 -12.09
CA THR A 128 3.56 -9.42 -10.67
C THR A 128 4.64 -10.21 -9.94
N LYS A 129 5.08 -11.36 -10.47
CA LYS A 129 6.17 -12.16 -9.90
C LYS A 129 7.48 -11.38 -9.76
N ARG A 130 7.78 -10.49 -10.71
CA ARG A 130 8.98 -9.64 -10.67
C ARG A 130 8.88 -8.53 -9.61
N LEU A 131 7.71 -7.93 -9.44
CA LEU A 131 7.51 -6.80 -8.52
C LEU A 131 7.38 -7.24 -7.05
N ILE A 132 6.75 -8.39 -6.78
CA ILE A 132 6.49 -8.88 -5.43
C ILE A 132 7.73 -8.86 -4.51
N PRO A 133 8.92 -9.33 -4.93
CA PRO A 133 10.11 -9.29 -4.09
C PRO A 133 10.51 -7.88 -3.63
N TRP A 134 10.16 -6.86 -4.40
CA TRP A 134 10.52 -5.47 -4.11
C TRP A 134 9.52 -4.80 -3.17
N LEU A 135 8.29 -5.30 -3.06
CA LEU A 135 7.25 -4.69 -2.23
C LEU A 135 7.64 -4.72 -0.74
N TYR A 136 7.37 -3.61 -0.06
CA TYR A 136 7.59 -3.46 1.37
C TYR A 136 6.39 -3.95 2.18
N CYS A 137 6.65 -4.49 3.38
CA CYS A 137 5.59 -4.79 4.35
C CYS A 137 4.99 -3.48 4.88
N PRO A 138 3.65 -3.32 4.94
CA PRO A 138 3.04 -2.22 5.68
C PRO A 138 3.42 -2.31 7.16
N ILE A 139 4.16 -1.33 7.69
CA ILE A 139 4.56 -1.35 9.12
C ILE A 139 3.56 -0.54 9.93
N ASP A 140 2.97 -1.18 10.94
CA ASP A 140 2.09 -0.53 11.90
C ASP A 140 2.26 -1.09 13.32
N GLY A 141 1.39 -0.66 14.25
CA GLY A 141 1.44 -1.10 15.64
C GLY A 141 1.29 -2.61 15.83
N ILE A 142 0.56 -3.30 14.95
CA ILE A 142 0.36 -4.76 15.01
C ILE A 142 1.65 -5.45 14.57
N ILE A 143 2.21 -5.03 13.44
CA ILE A 143 3.48 -5.59 12.93
C ILE A 143 4.62 -5.39 13.92
N MET A 144 4.76 -4.19 14.51
CA MET A 144 5.79 -3.93 15.52
C MET A 144 5.61 -4.82 16.75
N ARG A 145 4.39 -4.95 17.28
CA ARG A 145 4.12 -5.85 18.42
C ARG A 145 4.43 -7.29 18.09
N LYS A 146 4.14 -7.74 16.86
CA LYS A 146 4.47 -9.10 16.43
C LYS A 146 5.99 -9.32 16.40
N ILE A 147 6.74 -8.39 15.81
CA ILE A 147 8.21 -8.46 15.79
C ILE A 147 8.75 -8.52 17.22
N GLN A 148 8.21 -7.71 18.14
CA GLN A 148 8.58 -7.75 19.56
C GLN A 148 8.24 -9.09 20.23
N GLY A 149 7.09 -9.66 19.92
CA GLY A 149 6.69 -10.99 20.42
C GLY A 149 7.57 -12.14 19.92
N LEU A 150 8.34 -11.91 18.84
CA LEU A 150 9.35 -12.85 18.34
C LEU A 150 10.74 -12.63 18.98
N GLY A 151 10.83 -11.81 20.04
CA GLY A 151 12.08 -11.54 20.76
C GLY A 151 12.92 -10.39 20.20
N TYR A 152 12.48 -9.70 19.16
CA TYR A 152 13.20 -8.54 18.63
C TYR A 152 12.90 -7.27 19.42
N SER A 153 13.93 -6.69 20.03
CA SER A 153 13.80 -5.38 20.67
C SER A 153 13.67 -4.27 19.62
N LEU A 154 12.60 -3.47 19.72
CA LEU A 154 12.36 -2.32 18.85
C LEU A 154 12.47 -1.01 19.65
N PRO A 155 13.15 0.03 19.11
CA PRO A 155 13.27 1.33 19.77
C PRO A 155 11.93 2.07 19.87
N TYR A 156 10.95 1.69 19.05
CA TYR A 156 9.66 2.37 18.96
C TYR A 156 8.50 1.39 19.09
N LYS A 157 7.45 1.84 19.79
CA LYS A 157 6.18 1.09 19.93
C LYS A 157 5.06 1.62 19.01
N GLY A 158 5.27 2.77 18.36
CA GLY A 158 4.23 3.52 17.65
C GLY A 158 4.65 3.98 16.26
N ILE A 159 3.71 3.90 15.31
CA ILE A 159 3.91 4.24 13.90
C ILE A 159 4.39 5.69 13.71
N LYS A 160 3.98 6.60 14.61
CA LYS A 160 4.37 8.01 14.59
C LYS A 160 5.86 8.25 14.87
N ASN A 161 6.62 7.25 15.33
CA ASN A 161 8.05 7.37 15.60
C ASN A 161 8.92 6.69 14.53
N ILE A 162 8.29 6.13 13.48
CA ILE A 162 9.03 5.51 12.39
C ILE A 162 9.68 6.60 11.54
N ASP A 163 11.01 6.58 11.49
CA ASP A 163 11.83 7.39 10.60
C ASP A 163 12.34 6.56 9.39
N LYS A 164 13.10 7.20 8.48
CA LYS A 164 13.66 6.55 7.28
C LYS A 164 14.54 5.35 7.63
N LYS A 165 15.45 5.53 8.57
CA LYS A 165 16.44 4.52 8.96
C LYS A 165 15.73 3.32 9.57
N PHE A 166 14.82 3.58 10.50
CA PHE A 166 14.02 2.55 11.15
C PHE A 166 13.14 1.80 10.15
N PHE A 167 12.44 2.50 9.25
CA PHE A 167 11.63 1.86 8.21
C PHE A 167 12.45 0.86 7.41
N TYR A 168 13.58 1.27 6.84
CA TYR A 168 14.41 0.38 6.02
C TYR A 168 15.07 -0.73 6.83
N ASN A 169 15.49 -0.48 8.08
CA ASN A 169 16.02 -1.53 8.94
C ASN A 169 15.00 -2.66 9.14
N ILE A 170 13.73 -2.31 9.39
CA ILE A 170 12.65 -3.31 9.51
C ILE A 170 12.39 -4.02 8.18
N GLN A 171 12.38 -3.31 7.05
CA GLN A 171 12.18 -3.94 5.74
C GLN A 171 13.31 -4.92 5.40
N ASN A 172 14.56 -4.57 5.73
CA ASN A 172 15.71 -5.45 5.53
C ASN A 172 15.62 -6.68 6.43
N LEU A 173 15.31 -6.50 7.72
CA LEU A 173 15.09 -7.61 8.65
C LEU A 173 14.02 -8.60 8.13
N LEU A 174 12.86 -8.09 7.75
CA LEU A 174 11.77 -8.91 7.20
C LEU A 174 12.16 -9.53 5.84
N GLY A 175 12.94 -8.82 5.03
CA GLY A 175 13.46 -9.29 3.75
C GLY A 175 14.38 -10.49 3.89
N GLU A 176 15.37 -10.42 4.79
CA GLU A 176 16.29 -11.53 5.06
C GLU A 176 15.56 -12.75 5.63
N ALA A 177 14.65 -12.55 6.59
CA ALA A 177 13.84 -13.64 7.14
C ALA A 177 12.95 -14.29 6.07
N ALA A 178 12.30 -13.48 5.21
CA ALA A 178 11.48 -13.99 4.12
C ALA A 178 12.30 -14.77 3.08
N LYS A 179 13.52 -14.30 2.76
CA LYS A 179 14.44 -15.00 1.85
C LYS A 179 14.83 -16.37 2.39
N GLN A 180 15.17 -16.48 3.68
CA GLN A 180 15.46 -17.77 4.32
C GLN A 180 14.27 -18.73 4.29
N ALA A 181 13.04 -18.20 4.33
CA ALA A 181 11.82 -18.97 4.22
C ALA A 181 11.34 -19.22 2.77
N ASN A 182 12.14 -18.86 1.75
CA ASN A 182 11.74 -18.90 0.34
C ASN A 182 10.39 -18.18 0.07
N PHE A 183 10.22 -17.00 0.66
CA PHE A 183 8.99 -16.23 0.61
C PHE A 183 9.26 -14.72 0.45
N HIS A 184 8.22 -13.88 0.56
CA HIS A 184 8.35 -12.43 0.35
C HIS A 184 7.84 -11.60 1.53
N ARG A 185 8.59 -10.54 1.88
CA ARG A 185 8.32 -9.69 3.06
C ARG A 185 6.94 -9.03 3.06
N VAL A 186 6.38 -8.73 1.89
CA VAL A 186 5.05 -8.10 1.75
C VAL A 186 3.92 -8.92 2.40
N TYR A 187 4.09 -10.24 2.48
CA TYR A 187 3.10 -11.14 3.08
C TYR A 187 3.17 -11.24 4.60
N PHE A 188 4.15 -10.61 5.25
CA PHE A 188 4.26 -10.66 6.71
C PHE A 188 3.02 -10.08 7.41
N ASP A 189 2.30 -9.17 6.73
CA ASP A 189 1.05 -8.56 7.21
C ASP A 189 -0.18 -9.48 7.16
N TYR A 190 -0.17 -10.57 6.37
CA TYR A 190 -1.29 -11.52 6.32
C TYR A 190 -1.57 -12.22 7.66
N ASN A 191 -0.56 -12.24 8.53
CA ASN A 191 -0.69 -12.75 9.89
C ASN A 191 -1.73 -12.01 10.74
N TRP A 192 -2.15 -10.80 10.36
CA TRP A 192 -3.23 -10.10 11.07
C TRP A 192 -4.58 -10.82 10.96
N ILE A 193 -4.82 -11.56 9.87
CA ILE A 193 -6.05 -12.34 9.68
C ILE A 193 -6.17 -13.41 10.77
N GLN A 194 -5.09 -14.14 11.04
CA GLN A 194 -5.04 -15.22 12.03
C GLN A 194 -5.25 -14.75 13.48
N GLN A 195 -5.08 -13.46 13.78
CA GLN A 195 -5.27 -12.91 15.13
C GLN A 195 -6.71 -12.49 15.42
N ARG A 196 -7.59 -12.40 14.41
CA ARG A 196 -9.02 -12.11 14.62
C ARG A 196 -9.84 -13.36 14.97
N GLU A 197 -9.26 -14.54 14.77
CA GLU A 197 -9.90 -15.84 15.03
C GLU A 197 -9.55 -16.40 16.41
N LYS A 198 -8.77 -15.68 17.21
CA LYS A 198 -8.45 -15.98 18.61
C LYS A 198 -9.09 -14.94 19.52
#